data_AF-A0A7Y6C031-F1
#
_entry.id   AF-A0A7Y6C031-F1
#
_cell.length_a   1.000
_cell.length_b   1.000
_cell.length_c   1.000
_cell.angle_alpha   90.00
_cell.angle_beta   90.00
_cell.angle_gamma   90.00
#
_symmetry.space_group_name_H-M   'P 1'
#
loop_
_entity.id
_entity.type
_entity.pdbx_description
1 polymer ?
#
loop_
_entity_poly.entity_id
_entity_poly.type
_entity_poly.pdbx_seq_one_letter_code
_entity_poly.pdbx_strand_id
1 'polypeptide(L)'
;MLKPKLPALLNGVRILLSCKIIFYIITFIVFVSIFSRNPEAYLDPPITGSDLGDVSAELTARIMFWVIPSLLAVFSITQRKFKSTVTFLSIALFMGVLNEGLIAALIQLYALLVVLLHRPSKKFLKRQDSNVTAPKYVAKKSLT
;
A
#
# COMPACT_ATOMS: atom_id res chain seq x y z
N MET A 1 -19.50 9.75 21.77
CA MET A 1 -18.64 8.59 21.43
C MET A 1 -17.24 9.09 21.09
N LEU A 2 -16.23 8.85 21.93
CA LEU A 2 -14.84 9.26 21.64
C LEU A 2 -14.30 8.42 20.47
N LYS A 3 -13.97 9.05 19.33
CA LYS A 3 -13.25 8.38 18.25
C LYS A 3 -11.93 7.86 18.85
N PRO A 4 -11.64 6.55 18.79
CA PRO A 4 -10.39 6.06 19.33
C PRO A 4 -9.23 6.71 18.57
N LYS A 5 -8.28 7.26 19.33
CA LYS A 5 -7.08 7.91 18.81
C LYS A 5 -6.19 6.85 18.13
N LEU A 6 -5.66 7.19 16.95
CA LEU A 6 -4.73 6.33 16.22
C LEU A 6 -3.45 6.16 17.07
N PRO A 7 -2.98 4.93 17.33
CA PRO A 7 -1.73 4.71 18.05
C PRO A 7 -0.56 5.40 17.34
N ALA A 8 0.34 6.04 18.10
CA ALA A 8 1.44 6.83 17.54
C ALA A 8 2.31 6.04 16.54
N LEU A 9 2.66 4.79 16.88
CA LEU A 9 3.42 3.90 15.99
C LEU A 9 2.68 3.58 14.69
N LEU A 10 1.36 3.36 14.74
CA LEU A 10 0.57 3.11 13.54
C LEU A 10 0.43 4.37 12.68
N ASN A 11 0.36 5.54 13.31
CA ASN A 11 0.42 6.81 12.60
C ASN A 11 1.79 7.02 11.93
N GLY A 12 2.88 6.68 12.60
CA GLY A 12 4.23 6.70 12.04
C GLY A 12 4.35 5.80 10.81
N VAL A 13 3.87 4.56 10.90
CA VAL A 13 3.81 3.64 9.75
C VAL A 13 2.98 4.23 8.60
N ARG A 14 1.81 4.82 8.89
CA ARG A 14 0.97 5.44 7.88
C ARG A 14 1.70 6.58 7.17
N ILE A 15 2.33 7.48 7.93
CA ILE A 15 3.09 8.62 7.38
C ILE A 15 4.26 8.11 6.54
N LEU A 16 5.02 7.12 7.05
CA LEU A 16 6.17 6.55 6.34
C LEU A 16 5.75 5.93 5.00
N LEU A 17 4.67 5.15 4.98
CA LEU A 17 4.11 4.58 3.75
C LEU A 17 3.61 5.67 2.80
N SER A 18 2.94 6.72 3.32
CA SER A 18 2.51 7.86 2.52
C SER A 18 3.69 8.61 1.90
N CYS A 19 4.77 8.86 2.65
CA CYS A 19 5.98 9.47 2.11
C CYS A 19 6.60 8.61 1.01
N LYS A 20 6.69 7.28 1.20
CA LYS A 20 7.15 6.34 0.17
C LYS A 20 6.31 6.45 -1.12
N ILE A 21 4.98 6.48 -0.98
CA ILE A 21 4.07 6.62 -2.13
C ILE A 21 4.29 7.96 -2.85
N ILE A 22 4.39 9.07 -2.11
CA ILE A 22 4.63 10.40 -2.70
C ILE A 22 5.96 10.42 -3.44
N PHE A 23 7.02 9.85 -2.86
CA PHE A 23 8.32 9.73 -3.51
C PHE A 23 8.23 8.98 -4.85
N TYR A 24 7.49 7.88 -4.92
CA TYR A 24 7.30 7.16 -6.18
C TYR A 24 6.49 7.94 -7.20
N ILE A 25 5.44 8.66 -6.78
CA ILE A 25 4.66 9.50 -7.68
C ILE A 25 5.55 10.60 -8.27
N ILE A 26 6.36 11.27 -7.46
CA ILE A 26 7.30 12.31 -7.93
C ILE A 26 8.32 11.69 -8.90
N THR A 27 8.92 10.56 -8.52
CA THR A 27 9.89 9.85 -9.36
C THR A 27 9.28 9.46 -10.71
N PHE A 28 8.03 8.99 -10.70
CA PHE A 28 7.30 8.65 -11.91
C PHE A 28 7.00 9.88 -12.78
N ILE A 29 6.55 10.99 -12.20
CA ILE A 29 6.31 12.23 -12.94
C ILE A 29 7.61 12.74 -13.59
N VAL A 30 8.71 12.73 -12.84
CA VAL A 30 10.03 13.11 -13.35
C VAL A 30 10.45 12.18 -14.48
N PHE A 31 10.30 10.87 -14.30
CA PHE A 31 10.58 9.89 -15.35
C PHE A 31 9.78 10.18 -16.62
N VAL A 32 8.46 10.33 -16.53
CA VAL A 32 7.58 10.64 -17.67
C VAL A 32 7.99 11.95 -18.34
N SER A 33 8.38 12.97 -17.56
CA SER A 33 8.81 14.26 -18.10
C SER A 33 10.17 14.20 -18.82
N ILE A 34 11.08 13.32 -18.41
CA ILE A 34 12.37 13.15 -19.09
C ILE A 34 12.17 12.26 -20.32
N PHE A 35 11.45 11.15 -20.17
CA PHE A 35 11.12 10.22 -21.24
C PHE A 35 10.36 10.90 -22.39
N SER A 36 9.41 11.79 -22.10
CA SER A 36 8.67 12.53 -23.13
C SER A 36 9.53 13.53 -23.90
N ARG A 37 10.66 13.97 -23.32
CA ARG A 37 11.57 14.93 -23.96
C ARG A 37 12.69 14.23 -24.73
N ASN A 38 13.21 13.11 -24.22
CA ASN A 38 14.33 12.38 -24.80
C ASN A 38 14.14 10.86 -24.60
N PRO A 39 13.24 10.21 -25.36
CA PRO A 39 12.99 8.77 -25.22
C PRO A 39 14.23 7.95 -25.60
N GLU A 40 15.04 8.46 -26.52
CA GLU A 40 16.26 7.82 -27.04
C GLU A 40 17.36 7.64 -25.96
N ALA A 41 17.33 8.45 -24.88
CA ALA A 41 18.26 8.31 -23.77
C ALA A 41 17.99 7.07 -22.87
N TYR A 42 16.84 6.42 -23.04
CA TYR A 42 16.41 5.25 -22.28
C TYR A 42 16.30 3.98 -23.14
N LEU A 43 16.67 4.06 -24.42
CA LEU A 43 16.45 3.01 -25.41
C LEU A 43 17.71 2.85 -26.28
N ASP A 44 18.50 1.81 -25.99
CA ASP A 44 19.51 1.27 -26.92
C ASP A 44 18.98 -0.08 -27.45
N PRO A 45 18.84 -0.34 -28.77
CA PRO A 45 19.09 0.46 -29.98
C PRO A 45 17.77 1.05 -30.57
N PRO A 46 17.68 1.64 -31.80
CA PRO A 46 16.54 2.47 -32.20
C PRO A 46 15.33 1.60 -32.54
N ILE A 47 14.35 1.60 -31.65
CA ILE A 47 13.17 0.76 -31.77
C ILE A 47 12.02 1.58 -32.39
N THR A 48 11.27 0.93 -33.27
CA THR A 48 10.11 1.47 -34.02
C THR A 48 9.04 2.03 -33.08
N GLY A 49 8.17 2.92 -33.57
CA GLY A 49 7.17 3.61 -32.72
C GLY A 49 6.22 2.71 -31.91
N SER A 50 6.05 1.43 -32.29
CA SER A 50 5.33 0.43 -31.50
C SER A 50 6.07 0.03 -30.22
N ASP A 51 7.39 -0.12 -30.29
CA ASP A 51 8.23 -0.61 -29.20
C ASP A 51 8.43 0.43 -28.09
N LEU A 52 8.34 1.73 -28.45
CA LEU A 52 8.29 2.83 -27.48
C LEU A 52 7.06 2.74 -26.57
N GLY A 53 5.92 2.36 -27.16
CA GLY A 53 4.66 2.15 -26.45
C GLY A 53 4.79 1.02 -25.44
N ASP A 54 5.37 -0.09 -25.85
CA ASP A 54 5.53 -1.28 -25.02
C ASP A 54 6.48 -1.06 -23.84
N VAL A 55 7.64 -0.41 -24.06
CA VAL A 55 8.58 -0.09 -22.96
C VAL A 55 7.95 0.89 -21.97
N SER A 56 7.22 1.89 -22.46
CA SER A 56 6.52 2.84 -21.58
C SER A 56 5.40 2.17 -20.78
N ALA A 57 4.69 1.22 -21.38
CA ALA A 57 3.61 0.47 -20.74
C ALA A 57 4.16 -0.49 -19.69
N GLU A 58 5.25 -1.20 -19.98
CA GLU A 58 5.93 -2.07 -19.02
C GLU A 58 6.40 -1.29 -17.79
N LEU A 59 7.07 -0.15 -18.00
CA LEU A 59 7.58 0.64 -16.90
C LEU A 59 6.44 1.24 -16.05
N THR A 60 5.38 1.72 -16.71
CA THR A 60 4.17 2.22 -16.05
C THR A 60 3.49 1.12 -15.23
N ALA A 61 3.33 -0.07 -15.81
CA ALA A 61 2.76 -1.22 -15.13
C ALA A 61 3.59 -1.62 -13.91
N ARG A 62 4.92 -1.63 -14.04
CA ARG A 62 5.85 -1.97 -12.95
C ARG A 62 5.71 -1.01 -11.77
N ILE A 63 5.64 0.29 -12.05
CA ILE A 63 5.48 1.32 -11.01
C ILE A 63 4.09 1.24 -10.36
N MET A 64 3.02 1.04 -11.14
CA MET A 64 1.69 0.80 -10.57
C MET A 64 1.70 -0.41 -9.64
N PHE A 65 2.38 -1.48 -10.04
CA PHE A 65 2.44 -2.73 -9.29
C PHE A 65 3.17 -2.57 -7.93
N TRP A 66 4.07 -1.59 -7.81
CA TRP A 66 4.74 -1.23 -6.55
C TRP A 66 3.93 -0.29 -5.66
N VAL A 67 3.25 0.69 -6.27
CA VAL A 67 2.50 1.72 -5.54
C VAL A 67 1.16 1.20 -5.01
N ILE A 68 0.43 0.41 -5.81
CA ILE A 68 -0.93 -0.02 -5.49
C ILE A 68 -1.01 -0.81 -4.16
N PRO A 69 -0.18 -1.84 -3.90
CA PRO A 69 -0.23 -2.58 -2.64
C PRO A 69 0.03 -1.67 -1.42
N SER A 70 0.98 -0.76 -1.54
CA SER A 70 1.31 0.20 -0.47
C SER A 70 0.15 1.17 -0.21
N LEU A 71 -0.49 1.67 -1.27
CA LEU A 71 -1.65 2.55 -1.18
C LEU A 71 -2.85 1.85 -0.54
N LEU A 72 -3.13 0.61 -0.95
CA LEU A 72 -4.20 -0.22 -0.38
C LEU A 72 -3.95 -0.56 1.10
N ALA A 73 -2.69 -0.72 1.51
CA ALA A 73 -2.34 -0.87 2.92
C ALA A 73 -2.68 0.39 3.73
N VAL A 74 -2.32 1.59 3.24
CA VAL A 74 -2.65 2.88 3.87
C VAL A 74 -4.17 3.07 3.99
N PHE A 75 -4.90 2.75 2.92
CA PHE A 75 -6.36 2.81 2.92
C PHE A 75 -6.97 1.83 3.94
N SER A 76 -6.46 0.60 4.00
CA SER A 76 -6.91 -0.42 4.96
C SER A 76 -6.62 -0.03 6.41
N ILE A 77 -5.49 0.64 6.67
CA ILE A 77 -5.18 1.21 8.00
C ILE A 77 -6.22 2.27 8.38
N THR A 78 -6.57 3.13 7.43
CA THR A 78 -7.56 4.21 7.62
C THR A 78 -8.96 3.64 7.85
N GLN A 79 -9.34 2.60 7.11
CA GLN A 79 -10.60 1.86 7.28
C GLN A 79 -10.59 0.86 8.44
N ARG A 80 -9.48 0.72 9.16
CA ARG A 80 -9.32 -0.22 10.28
C ARG A 80 -9.71 -1.65 9.89
N LYS A 81 -9.14 -2.15 8.79
CA LYS A 81 -9.33 -3.52 8.31
C LYS A 81 -8.05 -4.32 8.52
N PHE A 82 -7.96 -5.05 9.63
CA PHE A 82 -6.73 -5.74 10.02
C PHE A 82 -6.29 -6.76 8.97
N LYS A 83 -7.20 -7.61 8.50
CA LYS A 83 -6.87 -8.66 7.51
C LYS A 83 -6.34 -8.03 6.22
N SER A 84 -7.06 -7.05 5.66
CA SER A 84 -6.65 -6.35 4.43
C SER A 84 -5.31 -5.63 4.60
N THR A 85 -5.09 -4.93 5.73
CA THR A 85 -3.80 -4.29 6.00
C THR A 85 -2.66 -5.30 5.98
N VAL A 86 -2.80 -6.44 6.65
CA VAL A 86 -1.75 -7.49 6.67
C VAL A 86 -1.53 -8.06 5.27
N THR A 87 -2.59 -8.35 4.51
CA THR A 87 -2.47 -8.88 3.14
C THR A 87 -1.72 -7.93 2.23
N PHE A 88 -2.13 -6.65 2.18
CA PHE A 88 -1.49 -5.68 1.30
C PHE A 88 -0.05 -5.35 1.73
N LEU A 89 0.23 -5.28 3.04
CA LEU A 89 1.60 -5.14 3.53
C LEU A 89 2.47 -6.34 3.15
N SER A 90 1.93 -7.56 3.21
CA SER A 90 2.66 -8.79 2.85
C SER A 90 2.95 -8.86 1.35
N ILE A 91 1.96 -8.53 0.51
CA ILE A 91 2.14 -8.44 -0.95
C ILE A 91 3.21 -7.39 -1.26
N ALA A 92 3.08 -6.19 -0.71
CA ALA A 92 4.06 -5.13 -0.92
C ALA A 92 5.47 -5.50 -0.44
N LEU A 93 5.59 -6.29 0.64
CA LEU A 93 6.89 -6.74 1.15
C LEU A 93 7.52 -7.73 0.18
N PHE A 94 6.74 -8.71 -0.29
CA PHE A 94 7.18 -9.67 -1.28
C PHE A 94 7.65 -8.96 -2.56
N MET A 95 6.88 -7.98 -3.03
CA MET A 95 7.27 -7.15 -4.18
C MET A 95 8.53 -6.34 -3.92
N GLY A 96 8.66 -5.75 -2.74
CA GLY A 96 9.82 -4.96 -2.35
C GLY A 96 11.12 -5.77 -2.34
N VAL A 97 11.06 -7.00 -1.84
CA VAL A 97 12.19 -7.94 -1.82
C VAL A 97 12.61 -8.33 -3.24
N LEU A 98 11.65 -8.57 -4.13
CA LEU A 98 11.95 -9.02 -5.49
C LEU A 98 12.47 -7.90 -6.41
N ASN A 99 12.01 -6.65 -6.21
CA ASN A 99 12.09 -5.64 -7.26
C ASN A 99 12.44 -4.21 -6.82
N GLU A 100 12.13 -3.78 -5.59
CA GLU A 100 12.34 -2.38 -5.15
C GLU A 100 13.67 -2.17 -4.40
N GLY A 101 14.35 -3.26 -4.01
CA GLY A 101 15.60 -3.21 -3.25
C GLY A 101 15.42 -3.23 -1.72
N LEU A 102 16.55 -3.33 -1.03
CA LEU A 102 16.61 -3.65 0.40
C LEU A 102 15.87 -2.64 1.30
N ILE A 103 16.04 -1.33 1.04
CA ILE A 103 15.44 -0.28 1.88
C ILE A 103 13.92 -0.34 1.83
N ALA A 104 13.35 -0.54 0.64
CA ALA A 104 11.92 -0.63 0.44
C ALA A 104 11.34 -1.86 1.14
N ALA A 105 12.04 -3.00 1.07
CA ALA A 105 11.68 -4.21 1.80
C ALA A 105 11.73 -4.01 3.32
N LEU A 106 12.76 -3.34 3.85
CA LEU A 106 12.89 -3.04 5.28
C LEU A 106 11.77 -2.14 5.80
N ILE A 107 11.39 -1.10 5.05
CA ILE A 107 10.26 -0.23 5.40
C ILE A 107 8.96 -1.06 5.50
N GLN A 108 8.74 -1.95 4.54
CA GLN A 108 7.53 -2.76 4.48
C GLN A 108 7.50 -3.83 5.58
N LEU A 109 8.65 -4.42 5.89
CA LEU A 109 8.82 -5.37 6.98
C LEU A 109 8.55 -4.69 8.33
N TYR A 110 9.12 -3.50 8.55
CA TYR A 110 8.86 -2.71 9.74
C TYR A 110 7.37 -2.40 9.90
N ALA A 111 6.70 -1.95 8.84
CA ALA A 111 5.26 -1.70 8.84
C ALA A 111 4.45 -2.95 9.21
N LEU A 112 4.82 -4.11 8.65
CA LEU A 112 4.19 -5.39 8.93
C LEU A 112 4.38 -5.81 10.39
N LEU A 113 5.61 -5.69 10.92
CA LEU A 113 5.92 -5.99 12.32
C LEU A 113 5.12 -5.11 13.29
N VAL A 114 4.99 -3.81 13.01
CA VAL A 114 4.17 -2.90 13.82
C VAL A 114 2.70 -3.35 13.82
N VAL A 115 2.15 -3.76 12.68
CA VAL A 115 0.76 -4.21 12.61
C VAL A 115 0.54 -5.55 13.34
N LEU A 116 1.51 -6.47 13.28
CA LEU A 116 1.39 -7.81 13.86
C LEU A 116 1.71 -7.88 15.36
N LEU A 117 2.77 -7.19 15.79
CA LEU A 117 3.37 -7.31 17.12
C LEU A 117 2.90 -6.21 18.08
N HIS A 118 2.67 -4.98 17.58
CA HIS A 118 2.25 -3.89 18.45
C HIS A 118 0.77 -4.02 18.82
N ARG A 119 0.52 -4.55 20.03
CA ARG A 119 -0.82 -4.81 20.58
C ARG A 119 -1.84 -3.68 20.36
N PRO A 120 -1.55 -2.39 20.64
CA PRO A 120 -2.56 -1.35 20.45
C PRO A 120 -2.83 -1.03 18.97
N SER A 121 -1.85 -1.18 18.07
CA SER A 121 -2.07 -1.08 16.62
C SER A 121 -3.01 -2.20 16.14
N LYS A 122 -2.73 -3.43 16.56
CA LYS A 122 -3.55 -4.61 16.24
C LYS A 122 -4.98 -4.48 16.77
N LYS A 123 -5.15 -4.02 18.02
CA LYS A 123 -6.46 -3.80 18.64
C LYS A 123 -7.24 -2.68 17.95
N PHE A 124 -6.56 -1.60 17.54
CA PHE A 124 -7.17 -0.51 16.79
C PHE A 124 -7.72 -0.97 15.44
N LEU A 125 -6.91 -1.74 14.69
CA LEU A 125 -7.31 -2.28 13.39
C LEU A 125 -8.39 -3.35 13.49
N LYS A 126 -8.40 -4.18 14.54
CA LYS A 126 -9.46 -5.20 14.70
C LYS A 126 -10.81 -4.63 15.14
N ARG A 127 -10.86 -3.44 15.77
CA ARG A 127 -12.09 -2.87 16.35
C ARG A 127 -13.23 -2.67 15.35
N GLN A 128 -12.95 -2.45 14.08
CA GLN A 128 -13.98 -2.25 13.06
C GLN A 128 -14.33 -3.54 12.32
N ASP A 129 -13.36 -4.43 12.09
CA ASP A 129 -13.61 -5.79 11.57
C ASP A 129 -14.61 -6.57 12.46
N SER A 130 -14.54 -6.40 13.78
CA SER A 130 -15.48 -7.04 14.72
C SER A 130 -16.93 -6.56 14.55
N ASN A 131 -17.14 -5.28 14.22
CA ASN A 131 -18.48 -4.70 14.06
C ASN A 131 -19.17 -5.15 12.77
N VAL A 132 -18.40 -5.58 11.76
CA VAL A 132 -18.95 -6.10 10.49
C VAL A 132 -19.29 -7.58 10.60
N THR A 133 -18.64 -8.31 11.52
CA THR A 133 -18.79 -9.77 11.65
C THR A 133 -19.68 -10.19 12.83
N ALA A 134 -20.28 -9.25 13.57
CA ALA A 134 -21.27 -9.59 14.57
C ALA A 134 -22.59 -9.97 13.85
N PRO A 135 -23.02 -11.25 13.82
CA PRO A 135 -24.38 -11.55 13.41
C PRO A 135 -25.31 -10.77 14.34
N LYS A 136 -26.18 -9.94 13.76
CA LYS A 136 -27.30 -9.36 14.49
C LYS A 136 -28.19 -10.51 14.93
N TYR A 137 -27.92 -11.09 16.10
CA TYR A 137 -28.90 -11.89 16.83
C TYR A 137 -30.01 -10.93 17.25
N VAL A 138 -30.95 -10.69 16.33
CA VAL A 138 -32.24 -10.11 16.66
C VAL A 138 -32.92 -11.13 17.54
N ALA A 139 -32.88 -10.92 18.85
CA ALA A 139 -33.67 -11.70 19.79
C ALA A 139 -35.13 -11.56 19.37
N LYS A 140 -35.69 -12.65 18.84
CA LYS A 140 -37.10 -12.80 18.51
C LYS A 140 -37.84 -12.72 19.84
N LYS A 141 -38.32 -11.54 20.21
CA LYS A 141 -39.19 -11.37 21.37
C LYS A 141 -40.51 -12.04 21.01
N SER A 142 -40.74 -13.26 21.51
CA SER A 142 -42.04 -13.92 21.42
C SER A 142 -43.03 -13.07 22.19
N LEU A 143 -43.98 -12.47 21.46
CA LEU A 143 -45.21 -11.95 22.02
C LEU A 143 -46.09 -13.17 22.32
N THR A 144 -46.14 -13.54 23.59
CA THR A 144 -47.27 -14.24 24.21
C THR A 144 -48.02 -13.25 25.06
#